data_AF-A0A380TU09-F1
#
_entry.id   AF-A0A380TU09-F1
#
_cell.length_a   1.000
_cell.length_b   1.000
_cell.length_c   1.000
_cell.angle_alpha   90.00
_cell.angle_beta   90.00
_cell.angle_gamma   90.00
#
_symmetry.space_group_name_H-M   'P 1'
#
loop_
_entity.id
_entity.type
_entity.pdbx_description
1 polymer ?
#
loop_
_entity_poly.entity_id
_entity_poly.type
_entity_poly.pdbx_seq_one_letter_code
_entity_poly.pdbx_strand_id
1 'polypeptide(L)'
;MKSKYLVENYPLPAIDTKITAYVEEKGEDPWGSTDFYIGIIHQGVLYRRLSAEGITELVGCDNFLLDLGLIKQPAAKGYDSLFEVPANLV
;
A
#
# COMPACT_ATOMS: atom_id res chain seq x y z
N MET A 1 -9.65 3.04 4.63
CA MET A 1 -8.57 2.95 3.63
C MET A 1 -9.06 3.09 2.19
N LYS A 2 -8.28 3.76 1.34
CA LYS A 2 -8.52 3.87 -0.11
C LYS A 2 -7.32 3.36 -0.89
N SER A 3 -7.51 2.99 -2.15
CA SER A 3 -6.45 2.51 -3.05
C SER A 3 -6.56 3.13 -4.44
N LYS A 4 -5.41 3.40 -5.07
CA LYS A 4 -5.31 3.87 -6.46
C LYS A 4 -4.14 3.19 -7.16
N TYR A 5 -4.40 2.58 -8.32
CA TYR A 5 -3.35 2.18 -9.25
C TYR A 5 -2.80 3.41 -9.98
N LEU A 6 -1.48 3.48 -10.11
CA LEU A 6 -0.75 4.61 -10.68
C LEU A 6 -0.28 4.36 -12.12
N VAL A 7 -0.42 3.14 -12.59
CA VAL A 7 0.00 2.67 -13.92
C VAL A 7 -1.13 1.87 -14.55
N GLU A 8 -1.31 2.03 -15.87
CA GLU A 8 -2.29 1.27 -16.65
C GLU A 8 -1.63 0.03 -17.27
N ASN A 9 -2.36 -1.09 -17.37
CA ASN A 9 -1.91 -2.34 -18.00
C ASN A 9 -0.59 -2.93 -17.44
N TYR A 10 -0.32 -2.71 -16.16
CA TYR A 10 0.90 -3.18 -15.52
C TYR A 10 0.72 -4.59 -14.93
N PRO A 11 1.71 -5.50 -15.04
CA PRO A 11 1.64 -6.82 -14.42
C PRO A 11 1.57 -6.67 -12.89
N LEU A 12 0.43 -7.07 -12.32
CA LEU A 12 0.22 -6.99 -10.88
C LEU A 12 0.87 -8.20 -10.20
N PRO A 13 1.58 -8.00 -9.07
CA PRO A 13 2.09 -9.12 -8.28
C PRO A 13 0.95 -9.98 -7.72
N ALA A 14 1.20 -11.27 -7.50
CA ALA A 14 0.19 -12.18 -6.93
C ALA A 14 -0.34 -11.72 -5.56
N ILE A 15 0.49 -11.00 -4.79
CA ILE A 15 0.08 -10.44 -3.49
C ILE A 15 -0.94 -9.31 -3.60
N ASP A 16 -1.14 -8.74 -4.79
CA ASP A 16 -1.98 -7.56 -4.99
C ASP A 16 -3.46 -7.84 -4.66
N THR A 17 -3.93 -9.06 -4.94
CA THR A 17 -5.30 -9.49 -4.57
C THR A 17 -5.52 -9.44 -3.06
N LYS A 18 -4.50 -9.78 -2.25
CA LYS A 18 -4.58 -9.72 -0.79
C LYS A 18 -4.61 -8.27 -0.29
N ILE A 19 -3.81 -7.39 -0.92
CA ILE A 19 -3.83 -5.96 -0.62
C ILE A 19 -5.19 -5.35 -0.95
N THR A 20 -5.77 -5.72 -2.10
CA THR A 20 -7.12 -5.27 -2.49
C THR A 20 -8.17 -5.71 -1.48
N ALA A 21 -8.18 -6.99 -1.10
CA ALA A 21 -9.11 -7.49 -0.10
C ALA A 21 -8.99 -6.76 1.25
N TYR A 22 -7.76 -6.50 1.71
CA TYR A 22 -7.52 -5.74 2.94
C TYR A 22 -8.06 -4.31 2.86
N VAL A 23 -7.82 -3.61 1.76
CA VAL A 23 -8.31 -2.23 1.56
C VAL A 23 -9.84 -2.19 1.56
N GLU A 24 -10.47 -3.13 0.85
CA GLU A 24 -11.94 -3.24 0.79
C GLU A 24 -12.55 -3.59 2.15
N GLU A 25 -11.90 -4.46 2.93
CA GLU A 25 -12.34 -4.81 4.29
C GLU A 25 -12.30 -3.61 5.24
N LYS A 26 -11.26 -2.77 5.15
CA LYS A 26 -11.18 -1.55 5.96
C LYS A 26 -12.26 -0.52 5.61
N GLY A 27 -12.71 -0.51 4.35
CA GLY A 27 -13.73 0.42 3.87
C GLY A 27 -13.27 1.89 3.92
N GLU A 28 -14.12 2.81 3.49
CA GLU A 28 -13.86 4.24 3.64
C GLU A 28 -14.40 4.72 4.99
N ASP A 29 -13.58 5.45 5.76
CA ASP A 29 -14.08 6.15 6.94
C ASP A 29 -14.60 7.53 6.50
N PRO A 30 -15.91 7.82 6.71
CA PRO A 30 -16.47 9.09 6.28
C PRO A 30 -16.01 10.30 7.15
N TRP A 31 -15.27 10.06 8.24
CA TRP A 31 -14.86 11.10 9.19
C TRP A 31 -13.34 11.30 9.28
N GLY A 32 -12.53 10.57 8.51
CA GLY A 32 -11.08 10.74 8.51
C GLY A 32 -10.65 12.12 7.98
N SER A 33 -9.86 12.84 8.77
CA SER A 33 -9.44 14.21 8.47
C SER A 33 -7.99 14.34 7.99
N THR A 34 -7.23 13.24 7.95
CA THR A 34 -5.79 13.27 7.60
C THR A 34 -5.40 12.01 6.84
N ASP A 35 -5.11 12.21 5.56
CA ASP A 35 -4.62 11.16 4.66
C ASP A 35 -3.12 10.96 4.83
N PHE A 36 -2.72 9.77 5.23
CA PHE A 36 -1.36 9.25 5.09
C PHE A 36 -1.26 8.43 3.81
N TYR A 37 -0.16 8.58 3.08
CA TYR A 37 0.04 7.90 1.80
C TYR A 37 1.08 6.78 1.91
N ILE A 38 0.70 5.59 1.44
CA ILE A 38 1.56 4.41 1.40
C ILE A 38 1.80 4.03 -0.05
N GLY A 39 3.05 4.01 -0.48
CA GLY A 39 3.45 3.62 -1.84
C GLY A 39 3.86 2.16 -1.91
N ILE A 40 3.47 1.47 -2.98
CA ILE A 40 3.88 0.08 -3.23
C ILE A 40 4.60 0.00 -4.58
N ILE A 41 5.83 -0.48 -4.53
CA ILE A 41 6.73 -0.70 -5.66
C ILE A 41 6.70 -2.18 -6.02
N HIS A 42 6.57 -2.49 -7.30
CA HIS A 42 6.77 -3.82 -7.85
C HIS A 42 7.74 -3.70 -9.02
N GLN A 43 8.76 -4.56 -9.09
CA GLN A 43 9.78 -4.55 -10.14
C GLN A 43 10.36 -3.14 -10.43
N GLY A 44 10.64 -2.37 -9.36
CA GLY A 44 11.16 -1.00 -9.46
C GLY A 44 10.15 0.08 -9.88
N VAL A 45 8.88 -0.26 -10.10
CA VAL A 45 7.82 0.66 -10.49
C VAL A 45 6.85 0.88 -9.32
N LEU A 46 6.65 2.14 -8.94
CA LEU A 46 5.61 2.55 -8.00
C LEU A 46 4.24 2.39 -8.67
N TYR A 47 3.60 1.24 -8.46
CA TYR A 47 2.43 0.84 -9.24
C TYR A 47 1.10 1.12 -8.53
N ARG A 48 1.12 1.23 -7.19
CA ARG A 48 -0.08 1.39 -6.37
C ARG A 48 0.18 2.33 -5.20
N ARG A 49 -0.83 3.13 -4.86
CA ARG A 49 -0.87 3.98 -3.67
C ARG A 49 -2.08 3.64 -2.82
N LEU A 50 -1.87 3.48 -1.52
CA LEU A 50 -2.92 3.40 -0.52
C LEU A 50 -3.01 4.72 0.24
N SER A 51 -4.22 5.04 0.72
CA SER A 51 -4.47 6.16 1.63
C SER A 51 -5.05 5.62 2.92
N ALA A 52 -4.35 5.88 4.03
CA ALA A 52 -4.79 5.54 5.38
C ALA A 52 -5.27 6.81 6.11
N GLU A 53 -6.32 6.68 6.89
CA GLU A 53 -6.93 7.76 7.64
C GLU A 53 -6.53 7.64 9.12
N GLY A 54 -5.59 8.50 9.54
CA GLY A 54 -5.03 8.46 10.89
C GLY A 54 -3.87 7.49 11.08
N ILE A 55 -3.11 7.70 12.17
CA ILE A 55 -1.88 6.95 12.48
C ILE A 55 -2.17 5.47 12.75
N THR A 56 -3.30 5.15 13.40
CA THR A 56 -3.66 3.76 13.69
C THR A 56 -3.87 2.94 12.43
N GLU A 57 -4.55 3.51 11.41
CA GLU A 57 -4.78 2.82 10.15
C GLU A 57 -3.47 2.70 9.34
N LEU A 58 -2.62 3.73 9.35
CA LEU A 58 -1.28 3.69 8.75
C LEU A 58 -0.44 2.56 9.33
N VAL A 59 -0.29 2.52 10.66
CA VAL A 59 0.53 1.50 11.35
C VAL A 59 -0.04 0.09 11.14
N GLY A 60 -1.37 -0.06 11.15
CA GLY A 60 -2.03 -1.33 10.85
C GLY A 60 -1.73 -1.80 9.43
N CYS A 61 -1.75 -0.90 8.45
CA CYS A 61 -1.43 -1.21 7.06
C CYS A 61 0.05 -1.58 6.90
N ASP A 62 0.96 -0.82 7.52
CA ASP A 62 2.39 -1.13 7.49
C ASP A 62 2.68 -2.55 8.00
N ASN A 63 2.09 -2.91 9.15
CA ASN A 63 2.24 -4.25 9.72
C ASN A 63 1.67 -5.33 8.79
N PHE A 64 0.49 -5.10 8.21
CA PHE A 64 -0.10 -6.01 7.24
C PHE A 64 0.80 -6.23 6.01
N LEU A 65 1.38 -5.17 5.45
CA LEU A 65 2.29 -5.27 4.30
C LEU A 65 3.60 -5.99 4.66
N LEU A 66 4.13 -5.77 5.86
CA LEU A 66 5.27 -6.52 6.39
C LEU A 66 4.95 -8.01 6.55
N ASP A 67 3.77 -8.35 7.08
CA ASP A 67 3.31 -9.74 7.25
C ASP A 67 3.09 -10.45 5.90
N LEU A 68 2.73 -9.72 4.86
CA LEU A 68 2.69 -10.23 3.48
C LEU A 68 4.09 -10.46 2.88
N GLY A 69 5.15 -10.01 3.56
CA GLY A 69 6.54 -10.17 3.13
C GLY A 69 7.06 -9.04 2.25
N LEU A 70 6.37 -7.89 2.17
CA LEU A 70 6.91 -6.72 1.49
C LEU A 70 8.04 -6.09 2.33
N ILE A 71 9.00 -5.48 1.64
CA ILE A 71 10.15 -4.84 2.27
C ILE A 71 9.86 -3.36 2.43
N LYS A 72 9.95 -2.83 3.65
CA LYS A 72 9.83 -1.39 3.90
C LYS A 72 11.08 -0.67 3.40
N GLN A 73 10.87 0.32 2.54
CA GLN A 73 11.90 1.18 1.99
C GLN A 73 11.95 2.52 2.73
N PRO A 74 13.06 3.28 2.64
CA PRO A 74 13.09 4.67 3.09
C PRO A 74 11.95 5.45 2.45
N ALA A 75 11.22 6.23 3.26
CA ALA A 75 10.11 7.03 2.77
C ALA A 75 10.57 8.02 1.70
N ALA A 76 9.77 8.18 0.64
CA ALA A 76 10.01 9.12 -0.44
C ALA A 76 9.10 10.35 -0.29
N LYS A 77 9.50 11.48 -0.89
CA LYS A 77 8.72 12.73 -0.82
C LYS A 77 7.27 12.49 -1.29
N GLY A 78 6.30 12.80 -0.42
CA GLY A 78 4.87 12.62 -0.68
C GLY A 78 4.28 11.28 -0.24
N TYR A 79 5.08 10.42 0.41
CA TYR A 79 4.65 9.16 1.01
C TYR A 79 5.14 9.06 2.45
N ASP A 80 4.26 8.65 3.34
CA ASP A 80 4.55 8.40 4.75
C ASP A 80 5.18 7.02 4.95
N SER A 81 4.89 6.08 4.06
CA SER A 81 5.56 4.78 3.99
C SER A 81 5.69 4.29 2.54
N LEU A 82 6.75 3.53 2.31
CA LEU A 82 7.07 2.98 0.99
C LEU A 82 7.44 1.51 1.15
N PHE A 83 6.87 0.66 0.31
CA PHE A 83 7.10 -0.79 0.34
C PHE A 83 7.48 -1.29 -1.05
N GLU A 84 8.31 -2.32 -1.07
CA GLU A 84 8.70 -3.02 -2.30
C GLU A 84 8.31 -4.48 -2.22
N VAL A 85 7.70 -4.98 -3.30
CA VAL A 85 7.42 -6.40 -3.50
C VAL A 85 8.73 -7.07 -3.93
N PRO A 86 9.30 -7.94 -3.09
CA PRO A 86 10.55 -8.62 -3.41
C PRO A 86 10.37 -9.64 -4.54
N ALA A 87 11.47 -9.96 -5.23
CA ALA A 87 11.47 -10.82 -6.42
C ALA A 87 10.93 -12.25 -6.18
N ASN A 88 10.94 -12.74 -4.94
CA ASN A 88 10.43 -14.06 -4.56
C ASN A 88 8.90 -14.10 -4.33
N LEU A 89 8.23 -12.94 -4.39
CA LEU A 89 6.77 -12.80 -4.26
C LEU A 89 6.10 -12.39 -5.59
N VAL A 90 6.85 -12.46 -6.69
CA VAL A 90 6.40 -12.20 -8.07
C VAL A 90 5.75 -13.44 -8.66
#